data_AF-A0A1S3APD0-F1
#
_entry.id   AF-A0A1S3APD0-F1
#
_cell.length_a   1.000
_cell.length_b   1.000
_cell.length_c   1.000
_cell.angle_alpha   90.00
_cell.angle_beta   90.00
_cell.angle_gamma   90.00
#
_symmetry.space_group_name_H-M   'P 1'
#
loop_
_entity.id
_entity.type
_entity.pdbx_description
1 polymer ?
#
loop_
_entity_poly.entity_id
_entity_poly.type
_entity_poly.pdbx_seq_one_letter_code
_entity_poly.pdbx_strand_id
1 'polypeptide(L)'
;LLIRRMSRQGRTIIFSIHQPRYSIFKLFDSLTLLASGRLMFHGPAQEALGYFETAGYHCEAYNNPADFFLDVINGDSTAVALNQEEEADAAKDLTEAPKRDTSVVKRLAEFYISSSFFRDSQAELDQLLEVPPKKNTAFNEVTYATSFFHQLKWVSKRSFKNLLGNPQVSMAQIFIAIFLGLVVGAIFSSLTNDPAGIQNRAGVLFFLTNDQCFSCVSAVELFVVEKKLFIHEYISGYYRVSSYFFGKLLSDLVSMRMLPSIIFTCITYFLLGLKPVTTSFFIMMFTLMMVAYTASSMSLAIATGQNVTLLAMILVNISFVFMMIFSGLLVNLRTVVPWLSWVQYFSISRYGYAAEEEKEVWRKPARGLSS
;
A
#
# COMPACT_ATOMS: atom_id res chain seq x y z
N LEU A 1 1.06 11.12 -31.45
CA LEU A 1 1.75 12.39 -31.83
C LEU A 1 2.48 13.07 -30.67
N LEU A 2 1.90 13.15 -29.46
CA LEU A 2 2.56 13.77 -28.30
C LEU A 2 3.94 13.16 -27.98
N ILE A 3 4.01 11.82 -27.92
CA ILE A 3 5.24 11.08 -27.67
C ILE A 3 6.32 11.40 -28.72
N ARG A 4 5.96 11.43 -30.00
CA ARG A 4 6.86 11.81 -31.10
C ARG A 4 7.44 13.22 -30.92
N ARG A 5 6.61 14.17 -30.48
CA ARG A 5 7.06 15.55 -30.21
C ARG A 5 8.06 15.59 -29.05
N MET A 6 7.83 14.80 -27.99
CA MET A 6 8.77 14.72 -26.87
C MET A 6 10.10 14.07 -27.26
N SER A 7 10.08 13.03 -28.11
CA SER A 7 11.30 12.42 -28.63
C SER A 7 12.15 13.43 -29.42
N ARG A 8 11.51 14.24 -30.28
CA ARG A 8 12.16 15.34 -31.02
C ARG A 8 12.77 16.43 -30.14
N GLN A 9 12.45 16.48 -28.84
CA GLN A 9 13.11 17.36 -27.87
C GLN A 9 14.37 16.74 -27.25
N GLY A 10 14.85 15.60 -27.78
CA GLY A 10 16.03 14.90 -27.29
C GLY A 10 15.76 13.93 -26.14
N ARG A 11 14.51 13.49 -25.95
CA ARG A 11 14.15 12.50 -24.92
C ARG A 11 14.16 11.10 -25.51
N THR A 12 14.86 10.16 -24.86
CA THR A 12 14.74 8.72 -25.17
C THR A 12 13.42 8.20 -24.64
N ILE A 13 12.61 7.57 -25.50
CA ILE A 13 11.30 7.02 -25.12
C ILE A 13 11.26 5.56 -25.56
N ILE A 14 11.09 4.68 -24.57
CA ILE A 14 10.93 3.24 -24.77
C ILE A 14 9.52 2.88 -24.31
N PHE A 15 8.78 2.16 -25.15
CA PHE A 15 7.43 1.72 -24.85
C PHE A 15 7.16 0.37 -25.51
N SER A 16 6.26 -0.41 -24.91
CA SER A 16 5.64 -1.56 -25.56
C SER A 16 4.30 -1.14 -26.17
N ILE A 17 3.97 -1.71 -27.32
CA ILE A 17 2.70 -1.46 -28.01
C ILE A 17 2.20 -2.77 -28.61
N HIS A 18 0.90 -3.02 -28.47
CA HIS A 18 0.24 -4.17 -29.07
C HIS A 18 -0.46 -3.71 -30.35
N GLN A 19 -0.20 -4.39 -31.48
CA GLN A 19 -0.86 -4.18 -32.79
C GLN A 19 -1.03 -2.69 -33.17
N PRO A 20 0.08 -1.94 -33.36
CA PRO A 20 -0.01 -0.55 -33.74
C PRO A 20 -0.56 -0.41 -35.16
N ARG A 21 -1.49 0.52 -35.36
CA ARG A 21 -1.91 0.93 -36.71
C ARG A 21 -0.72 1.39 -37.54
N TYR A 22 -0.76 1.18 -38.86
CA TYR A 22 0.31 1.58 -39.78
C TYR A 22 0.76 3.04 -39.65
N SER A 23 -0.18 3.97 -39.44
CA SER A 23 0.13 5.39 -39.24
C SER A 23 0.97 5.68 -37.99
N ILE A 24 0.92 4.78 -37.00
CA ILE A 24 1.72 4.83 -35.78
C ILE A 24 3.07 4.13 -36.02
N PHE A 25 3.06 2.96 -36.66
CA PHE A 25 4.28 2.21 -37.00
C PHE A 25 5.29 3.07 -37.77
N LYS A 26 4.82 3.86 -38.73
CA LYS A 26 5.64 4.82 -39.50
C LYS A 26 6.38 5.86 -38.65
N LEU A 27 5.99 6.06 -37.39
CA LEU A 27 6.60 7.05 -36.49
C LEU A 27 7.70 6.47 -35.60
N PHE A 28 7.95 5.16 -35.66
CA PHE A 28 8.99 4.50 -34.87
C PHE A 28 10.36 4.76 -35.48
N ASP A 29 11.34 5.09 -34.65
CA ASP A 29 12.74 5.19 -35.07
C ASP A 29 13.43 3.82 -34.96
N SER A 30 13.17 3.10 -33.86
CA SER A 30 13.68 1.75 -33.61
C SER A 30 12.54 0.81 -33.26
N LEU A 31 12.68 -0.45 -33.64
CA LEU A 31 11.76 -1.54 -33.35
C LEU A 31 12.51 -2.67 -32.62
N THR A 32 11.88 -3.19 -31.57
CA THR A 32 12.35 -4.36 -30.83
C THR A 32 11.22 -5.39 -30.80
N LEU A 33 11.47 -6.59 -31.32
CA LEU A 33 10.50 -7.69 -31.32
C LEU A 33 10.97 -8.79 -30.38
N LEU A 34 10.10 -9.16 -29.44
CA LEU A 34 10.36 -10.18 -28.42
C LEU A 34 9.31 -11.29 -28.52
N ALA A 35 9.77 -12.54 -28.50
CA ALA A 35 8.92 -13.73 -28.43
C ALA A 35 9.54 -14.73 -27.44
N SER A 36 8.75 -15.26 -26.51
CA SER A 36 9.18 -16.23 -25.49
C SER A 36 10.49 -15.86 -24.77
N GLY A 37 10.67 -14.56 -24.45
CA GLY A 37 11.86 -14.04 -23.77
C GLY A 37 13.12 -13.92 -24.65
N ARG A 38 13.02 -14.17 -25.96
CA ARG A 38 14.11 -14.06 -26.92
C ARG A 38 13.90 -12.89 -27.88
N LEU A 39 14.99 -12.30 -28.34
CA LEU A 39 15.00 -11.19 -29.29
C LEU A 39 14.92 -11.73 -30.72
N MET A 40 13.86 -11.34 -31.44
CA MET A 40 13.63 -11.75 -32.84
C MET A 40 14.21 -10.74 -33.83
N PHE A 41 14.20 -9.46 -33.44
CA PHE A 41 14.76 -8.35 -34.20
C PHE A 41 14.96 -7.15 -33.27
N HIS A 42 16.06 -6.43 -33.46
CA HIS A 42 16.26 -5.08 -32.94
C HIS A 42 17.00 -4.24 -33.97
N GLY A 43 16.50 -3.05 -34.27
CA GLY A 43 17.10 -2.15 -35.26
C GLY A 43 16.15 -1.03 -35.70
N PRO A 44 16.47 -0.32 -36.79
CA PRO A 44 15.59 0.70 -37.37
C PRO A 44 14.26 0.10 -37.80
N ALA A 45 13.15 0.76 -37.44
CA ALA A 45 11.82 0.22 -37.72
C ALA A 45 11.53 0.11 -39.23
N GLN A 46 12.12 0.97 -40.04
CA GLN A 46 11.96 1.00 -41.50
C GLN A 46 12.69 -0.16 -42.21
N GLU A 47 13.72 -0.72 -41.59
CA GLU A 47 14.53 -1.82 -42.14
C GLU A 47 14.02 -3.20 -41.73
N ALA A 48 13.10 -3.26 -40.76
CA ALA A 48 12.53 -4.49 -40.25
C ALA A 48 11.87 -5.34 -41.35
N LEU A 49 11.17 -4.72 -42.30
CA LEU A 49 10.52 -5.45 -43.39
C LEU A 49 11.53 -6.23 -44.25
N GLY A 50 12.62 -5.57 -44.65
CA GLY A 50 13.70 -6.18 -45.43
C GLY A 50 14.42 -7.29 -44.66
N TYR A 51 14.59 -7.13 -43.35
CA TYR A 51 15.13 -8.21 -42.50
C TYR A 51 14.26 -9.47 -42.56
N PHE A 52 12.94 -9.34 -42.42
CA PHE A 52 12.04 -10.50 -42.50
C PHE A 52 11.97 -11.10 -43.91
N GLU A 53 12.09 -10.28 -44.96
CA GLU A 53 12.22 -10.78 -46.34
C GLU A 53 13.48 -11.63 -46.51
N THR A 54 14.64 -11.22 -45.96
CA THR A 54 15.87 -12.05 -46.01
C THR A 54 15.77 -13.33 -45.20
N ALA A 55 14.89 -13.37 -44.20
CA ALA A 55 14.58 -14.57 -43.42
C ALA A 55 13.56 -15.50 -44.12
N GLY A 56 13.07 -15.11 -45.32
CA GLY A 56 12.11 -15.86 -46.12
C GLY A 56 10.64 -15.54 -45.85
N TYR A 57 10.33 -14.42 -45.18
CA TYR A 57 8.94 -14.01 -44.91
C TYR A 57 8.57 -12.77 -45.71
N HIS A 58 7.57 -12.90 -46.58
CA HIS A 58 7.09 -11.80 -47.42
C HIS A 58 5.81 -11.17 -46.87
N CYS A 59 5.80 -9.84 -46.76
CA CYS A 59 4.62 -9.09 -46.38
C CYS A 59 3.84 -8.64 -47.62
N GLU A 60 2.52 -8.87 -47.65
CA GLU A 60 1.66 -8.38 -48.73
C GLU A 60 1.58 -6.84 -48.74
N ALA A 61 1.43 -6.24 -49.93
CA ALA A 61 1.51 -4.80 -50.14
C ALA A 61 0.45 -3.96 -49.39
N TYR A 62 -0.67 -4.56 -48.99
CA TYR A 62 -1.77 -3.88 -48.29
C TYR A 62 -1.88 -4.26 -46.81
N ASN A 63 -1.01 -5.15 -46.32
CA ASN A 63 -1.00 -5.55 -44.92
C ASN A 63 -0.18 -4.57 -44.09
N ASN A 64 -0.58 -4.43 -42.82
CA ASN A 64 0.15 -3.62 -41.87
C ASN A 64 1.42 -4.38 -41.44
N PRO A 65 2.64 -3.85 -41.67
CA PRO A 65 3.89 -4.53 -41.31
C PRO A 65 3.95 -4.94 -39.84
N ALA A 66 3.37 -4.12 -38.95
CA ALA A 66 3.38 -4.41 -37.52
C ALA A 66 2.52 -5.62 -37.15
N ASP A 67 1.42 -5.85 -37.87
CA ASP A 67 0.57 -7.04 -37.67
C ASP A 67 1.28 -8.26 -38.27
N PHE A 68 1.84 -8.12 -39.48
CA PHE A 68 2.66 -9.15 -40.11
C PHE A 68 3.82 -9.64 -39.22
N PHE A 69 4.57 -8.74 -38.58
CA PHE A 69 5.65 -9.14 -37.68
C PHE A 69 5.14 -9.96 -36.49
N LEU A 70 3.98 -9.61 -35.95
CA LEU A 70 3.37 -10.34 -34.83
C LEU A 70 2.86 -11.71 -35.27
N ASP A 71 2.27 -11.82 -36.46
CA ASP A 71 1.79 -13.08 -37.02
C ASP A 71 2.96 -14.05 -37.25
N VAL A 72 4.07 -13.56 -37.80
CA VAL A 72 5.29 -14.36 -38.03
C VAL A 72 5.88 -14.89 -36.72
N ILE A 73 6.02 -14.04 -35.69
CA ILE A 73 6.62 -14.47 -34.41
C ILE A 73 5.68 -15.34 -33.57
N ASN A 74 4.37 -15.22 -33.76
CA ASN A 74 3.37 -16.06 -33.08
C ASN A 74 3.12 -17.38 -33.82
N GLY A 75 3.62 -17.54 -35.05
CA GLY A 75 3.47 -18.77 -35.82
C GLY A 75 2.10 -18.91 -36.52
N ASP A 76 1.36 -17.81 -36.70
CA ASP A 76 0.08 -17.83 -37.40
C ASP A 76 0.30 -18.08 -38.91
N SER A 77 -0.46 -19.06 -39.44
CA SER A 77 -0.12 -19.85 -40.63
C SER A 77 -0.08 -19.13 -41.98
N THR A 78 -0.55 -17.89 -42.12
CA THR A 78 -0.63 -17.21 -43.44
C THR A 78 0.73 -16.76 -43.98
N ALA A 79 1.67 -16.32 -43.12
CA ALA A 79 3.02 -15.93 -43.55
C ALA A 79 3.97 -17.12 -43.75
N VAL A 80 3.68 -18.25 -43.09
CA VAL A 80 4.49 -19.49 -43.17
C VAL A 80 4.10 -20.34 -44.38
N ALA A 81 2.84 -20.27 -44.83
CA ALA A 81 2.31 -21.07 -45.94
C ALA A 81 3.03 -20.82 -47.28
N LEU A 82 3.53 -19.60 -47.53
CA LEU A 82 4.24 -19.25 -48.77
C LEU A 82 5.60 -19.97 -48.91
N ASN A 83 6.22 -20.41 -47.80
CA ASN A 83 7.46 -21.19 -47.84
C ASN A 83 7.22 -22.69 -48.02
N GLN A 84 5.97 -23.17 -47.89
CA GLN A 84 5.64 -24.59 -47.96
C GLN A 84 5.10 -25.04 -49.33
N GLU A 85 4.90 -24.13 -50.29
CA GLU A 85 4.55 -24.53 -51.67
C GLU A 85 5.75 -25.13 -52.44
N GLU A 86 7.00 -25.00 -51.94
CA GLU A 86 8.18 -25.63 -52.55
C GLU A 86 8.62 -26.96 -51.88
N GLU A 87 8.08 -27.32 -50.71
CA GLU A 87 8.46 -28.54 -49.95
C GLU A 87 7.26 -29.48 -49.66
N ALA A 88 6.23 -29.47 -50.52
CA ALA A 88 5.10 -30.37 -50.41
C ALA A 88 5.36 -31.73 -51.09
N ASP A 89 6.31 -32.51 -50.56
CA ASP A 89 6.38 -33.94 -50.88
C ASP A 89 6.99 -34.78 -49.74
N ALA A 90 6.40 -34.74 -48.54
CA ALA A 90 6.48 -35.84 -47.58
C ALA A 90 5.45 -35.75 -46.45
N ALA A 91 4.54 -36.72 -46.46
CA ALA A 91 3.93 -37.39 -45.31
C ALA A 91 3.01 -36.60 -44.35
N LYS A 92 1.74 -37.04 -44.43
CA LYS A 92 0.72 -37.06 -43.38
C LYS A 92 1.30 -37.38 -41.99
N ASP A 93 0.98 -36.55 -40.99
CA ASP A 93 0.46 -37.04 -39.71
C ASP A 93 -0.27 -35.93 -38.94
N LEU A 94 -1.56 -36.18 -38.71
CA LEU A 94 -2.47 -35.36 -37.95
C LEU A 94 -2.46 -35.86 -36.50
N THR A 95 -1.55 -35.35 -35.67
CA THR A 95 -1.68 -35.24 -34.21
C THR A 95 -0.35 -34.79 -33.61
N GLU A 96 -0.23 -33.50 -33.24
CA GLU A 96 0.62 -32.95 -32.14
C GLU A 96 0.83 -31.43 -32.35
N ALA A 97 -0.02 -30.60 -31.75
CA ALA A 97 0.24 -29.17 -31.55
C ALA A 97 0.60 -28.96 -30.07
N PRO A 98 1.90 -28.94 -29.73
CA PRO A 98 2.54 -27.71 -29.26
C PRO A 98 4.04 -27.55 -29.67
N LYS A 99 4.59 -28.41 -30.54
CA LYS A 99 6.02 -28.40 -30.90
C LYS A 99 6.40 -27.37 -31.98
N ARG A 100 5.43 -26.88 -32.77
CA ARG A 100 5.69 -25.96 -33.90
C ARG A 100 6.11 -24.55 -33.45
N ASP A 101 5.43 -23.96 -32.47
CA ASP A 101 5.66 -22.57 -32.04
C ASP A 101 7.06 -22.34 -31.47
N THR A 102 7.63 -23.36 -30.81
CA THR A 102 8.99 -23.27 -30.26
C THR A 102 10.05 -23.30 -31.37
N SER A 103 9.75 -23.93 -32.51
CA SER A 103 10.72 -24.09 -33.61
C SER A 103 10.93 -22.79 -34.41
N VAL A 104 9.86 -22.03 -34.68
CA VAL A 104 9.93 -20.76 -35.42
C VAL A 104 10.64 -19.70 -34.59
N VAL A 105 10.27 -19.55 -33.32
CA VAL A 105 10.90 -18.62 -32.38
C VAL A 105 12.39 -18.92 -32.23
N LYS A 106 12.78 -20.20 -32.16
CA LYS A 106 14.18 -20.60 -32.06
C LYS A 106 14.96 -20.25 -33.34
N ARG A 107 14.38 -20.55 -34.51
CA ARG A 107 14.99 -20.27 -35.83
C ARG A 107 15.20 -18.77 -36.04
N LEU A 108 14.17 -17.95 -35.77
CA LEU A 108 14.25 -16.49 -35.91
C LEU A 108 15.25 -15.86 -34.92
N ALA A 109 15.32 -16.37 -33.68
CA ALA A 109 16.34 -15.92 -32.73
C ALA A 109 17.77 -16.22 -33.20
N GLU A 110 18.01 -17.43 -33.73
CA GLU A 110 19.32 -17.82 -34.27
C GLU A 110 19.67 -17.01 -35.53
N PHE A 111 18.68 -16.75 -36.38
CA PHE A 111 18.84 -15.88 -37.55
C PHE A 111 19.22 -14.45 -37.15
N TYR A 112 18.56 -13.89 -36.13
CA TYR A 112 18.90 -12.56 -35.61
C TYR A 112 20.35 -12.49 -35.11
N ILE A 113 20.80 -13.49 -34.34
CA ILE A 113 22.17 -13.52 -33.79
C ILE A 113 23.22 -13.58 -34.91
N SER A 114 22.92 -14.23 -36.02
CA SER A 114 23.81 -14.31 -37.19
C SER A 114 23.71 -13.11 -38.14
N SER A 115 22.74 -12.22 -37.94
CA SER A 115 22.51 -11.05 -38.79
C SER A 115 23.53 -9.93 -38.57
N SER A 116 23.64 -9.01 -39.54
CA SER A 116 24.43 -7.78 -39.40
C SER A 116 23.89 -6.87 -38.30
N PHE A 117 22.57 -6.76 -38.15
CA PHE A 117 21.93 -5.92 -37.12
C PHE A 117 22.41 -6.24 -35.70
N PHE A 118 22.55 -7.54 -35.38
CA PHE A 118 23.07 -7.96 -34.08
C PHE A 118 24.55 -7.60 -33.91
N ARG A 119 25.37 -7.86 -34.92
CA ARG A 119 26.81 -7.54 -34.90
C ARG A 119 27.06 -6.04 -34.75
N ASP A 120 26.31 -5.22 -35.48
CA ASP A 120 26.46 -3.77 -35.46
C ASP A 120 26.02 -3.21 -34.09
N SER A 121 24.88 -3.68 -33.56
CA SER A 121 24.39 -3.30 -32.23
C SER A 121 25.35 -3.74 -31.12
N GLN A 122 25.97 -4.92 -31.25
CA GLN A 122 26.95 -5.43 -30.29
C GLN A 122 28.24 -4.59 -30.32
N ALA A 123 28.75 -4.26 -31.51
CA ALA A 123 29.92 -3.41 -31.66
C ALA A 123 29.70 -1.99 -31.09
N GLU A 124 28.50 -1.42 -31.27
CA GLU A 124 28.15 -0.11 -30.67
C GLU A 124 28.06 -0.21 -29.14
N LEU A 125 27.49 -1.30 -28.61
CA LEU A 125 27.41 -1.53 -27.17
C LEU A 125 28.80 -1.67 -26.54
N ASP A 126 29.71 -2.41 -27.18
CA ASP A 126 31.09 -2.58 -26.69
C ASP A 126 31.84 -1.24 -26.66
N GLN A 127 31.68 -0.40 -27.68
CA GLN A 127 32.25 0.95 -27.70
C GLN A 127 31.72 1.84 -26.55
N LEU A 128 30.44 1.72 -26.21
CA LEU A 128 29.84 2.48 -25.10
C LEU A 128 30.31 2.00 -23.72
N LEU A 129 30.65 0.71 -23.59
CA LEU A 129 31.16 0.11 -22.35
C LEU A 129 32.64 0.39 -22.11
N GLU A 130 33.44 0.55 -23.16
CA GLU A 130 34.87 0.92 -23.07
C GLU A 130 35.10 2.35 -22.59
N VAL A 131 34.12 3.25 -22.78
CA VAL A 131 34.16 4.58 -22.18
C VAL A 131 33.98 4.42 -20.66
N PRO A 132 34.97 4.81 -19.82
CA PRO A 132 34.81 4.69 -18.37
C PRO A 132 33.55 5.46 -17.98
N PRO A 133 32.67 4.88 -17.15
CA PRO A 133 31.44 5.56 -16.76
C PRO A 133 31.84 6.91 -16.19
N LYS A 134 31.49 8.01 -16.88
CA LYS A 134 31.45 9.33 -16.25
C LYS A 134 30.77 9.09 -14.91
N LYS A 135 31.43 9.44 -13.79
CA LYS A 135 31.03 9.21 -12.38
C LYS A 135 29.63 9.75 -12.05
N ASN A 136 28.61 9.24 -12.74
CA ASN A 136 27.21 9.32 -12.46
C ASN A 136 26.82 7.88 -12.11
N THR A 137 27.44 7.36 -11.06
CA THR A 137 26.97 6.17 -10.32
C THR A 137 25.65 6.47 -9.59
N ALA A 138 24.76 7.22 -10.23
CA ALA A 138 23.44 7.62 -9.76
C ALA A 138 22.36 6.64 -10.24
N PHE A 139 22.73 5.51 -10.84
CA PHE A 139 21.77 4.51 -11.34
C PHE A 139 21.21 3.59 -10.26
N ASN A 140 21.80 3.55 -9.05
CA ASN A 140 21.42 2.56 -8.02
C ASN A 140 20.79 3.14 -6.74
N GLU A 141 20.67 4.45 -6.61
CA GLU A 141 19.86 5.03 -5.54
C GLU A 141 18.62 5.67 -6.14
N VAL A 142 17.43 5.32 -5.61
CA VAL A 142 16.21 6.09 -5.87
C VAL A 142 16.49 7.53 -5.45
N THR A 143 16.93 8.33 -6.41
CA THR A 143 17.40 9.67 -6.16
C THR A 143 16.17 10.55 -6.11
N TYR A 144 15.76 10.92 -4.90
CA TYR A 144 14.60 11.76 -4.71
C TYR A 144 14.92 13.19 -5.13
N ALA A 145 14.10 13.77 -6.00
CA ALA A 145 14.28 15.15 -6.45
C ALA A 145 14.09 16.20 -5.34
N THR A 146 13.40 15.85 -4.25
CA THR A 146 13.04 16.77 -3.16
C THR A 146 13.41 16.22 -1.79
N SER A 147 13.51 17.11 -0.79
CA SER A 147 13.85 16.74 0.59
C SER A 147 12.72 16.03 1.33
N PHE A 148 13.06 15.30 2.40
CA PHE A 148 12.12 14.56 3.23
C PHE A 148 10.95 15.40 3.74
N PHE A 149 11.21 16.59 4.30
CA PHE A 149 10.17 17.46 4.84
C PHE A 149 9.26 18.04 3.76
N HIS A 150 9.79 18.27 2.55
CA HIS A 150 8.99 18.69 1.42
C HIS A 150 8.00 17.60 1.02
N GLN A 151 8.48 16.35 0.89
CA GLN A 151 7.66 15.18 0.59
C GLN A 151 6.59 14.97 1.68
N LEU A 152 7.00 14.99 2.95
CA LEU A 152 6.11 14.83 4.10
C LEU A 152 4.97 15.86 4.07
N LYS A 153 5.29 17.14 3.88
CA LYS A 153 4.28 18.22 3.80
C LYS A 153 3.24 17.95 2.72
N TRP A 154 3.66 17.51 1.53
CA TRP A 154 2.75 17.26 0.42
C TRP A 154 1.91 16.01 0.60
N VAL A 155 2.51 14.91 1.09
CA VAL A 155 1.76 13.69 1.42
C VAL A 155 0.73 13.99 2.50
N SER A 156 1.10 14.66 3.60
CA SER A 156 0.16 15.03 4.66
C SER A 156 -0.96 15.91 4.11
N LYS A 157 -0.62 16.97 3.36
CA LYS A 157 -1.60 17.89 2.76
C LYS A 157 -2.58 17.16 1.85
N ARG A 158 -2.08 16.26 0.99
CA ARG A 158 -2.93 15.41 0.13
C ARG A 158 -3.84 14.53 0.97
N SER A 159 -3.30 13.88 1.99
CA SER A 159 -4.06 12.95 2.84
C SER A 159 -5.17 13.66 3.62
N PHE A 160 -4.89 14.83 4.19
CA PHE A 160 -5.91 15.69 4.81
C PHE A 160 -6.96 16.15 3.80
N LYS A 161 -6.56 16.56 2.59
CA LYS A 161 -7.51 16.98 1.56
C LYS A 161 -8.42 15.84 1.12
N ASN A 162 -7.88 14.63 0.98
CA ASN A 162 -8.67 13.43 0.67
C ASN A 162 -9.68 13.12 1.77
N LEU A 163 -9.26 13.21 3.03
CA LEU A 163 -10.13 12.97 4.17
C LEU A 163 -11.27 14.00 4.24
N LEU A 164 -10.97 15.28 4.05
CA LEU A 164 -11.98 16.35 4.05
C LEU A 164 -12.90 16.29 2.82
N GLY A 165 -12.40 15.81 1.68
CA GLY A 165 -13.18 15.64 0.45
C GLY A 165 -14.15 14.46 0.51
N ASN A 166 -13.79 13.40 1.22
CA ASN A 166 -14.62 12.21 1.43
C ASN A 166 -14.78 11.91 2.93
N PRO A 167 -15.52 12.76 3.68
CA PRO A 167 -15.49 12.73 5.14
C PRO A 167 -16.39 11.64 5.74
N GLN A 168 -16.96 10.73 4.94
CA GLN A 168 -17.96 9.75 5.39
C GLN A 168 -17.50 8.96 6.62
N VAL A 169 -16.28 8.40 6.58
CA VAL A 169 -15.74 7.60 7.68
C VAL A 169 -15.45 8.46 8.91
N SER A 170 -14.88 9.67 8.71
CA SER A 170 -14.55 10.57 9.81
C SER A 170 -15.80 11.10 10.51
N MET A 171 -16.82 11.49 9.74
CA MET A 171 -18.12 11.90 10.27
C MET A 171 -18.83 10.76 11.00
N ALA A 172 -18.78 9.54 10.47
CA ALA A 172 -19.35 8.37 11.13
C ALA A 172 -18.68 8.11 12.49
N GLN A 173 -17.34 8.22 12.58
CA GLN A 173 -16.63 8.06 13.85
C GLN A 173 -16.99 9.14 14.87
N ILE A 174 -17.09 10.40 14.45
CA ILE A 174 -17.52 11.48 15.34
C ILE A 174 -18.94 11.22 15.84
N PHE A 175 -19.86 10.84 14.95
CA PHE A 175 -21.24 10.52 15.31
C PHE A 175 -21.31 9.34 16.30
N ILE A 176 -20.60 8.25 16.03
CA ILE A 176 -20.54 7.08 16.92
C ILE A 176 -19.97 7.48 18.28
N ALA A 177 -18.91 8.28 18.33
CA ALA A 177 -18.32 8.76 19.58
C ALA A 177 -19.31 9.61 20.39
N ILE A 178 -20.04 10.52 19.74
CA ILE A 178 -21.09 11.32 20.41
C ILE A 178 -22.21 10.41 20.93
N PHE A 179 -22.75 9.55 20.08
CA PHE A 179 -23.84 8.65 20.42
C PHE A 179 -23.46 7.74 21.60
N LEU A 180 -22.31 7.09 21.52
CA LEU A 180 -21.85 6.19 22.56
C LEU A 180 -21.53 6.95 23.86
N GLY A 181 -20.92 8.12 23.77
CA GLY A 181 -20.65 8.97 24.93
C GLY A 181 -21.94 9.38 25.67
N LEU A 182 -23.00 9.71 24.93
CA LEU A 182 -24.31 10.02 25.51
C LEU A 182 -24.97 8.80 26.15
N VAL A 183 -24.92 7.64 25.49
CA VAL A 183 -25.45 6.37 26.02
C VAL A 183 -24.74 5.98 27.32
N VAL A 184 -23.41 6.01 27.34
CA VAL A 184 -22.61 5.73 28.53
C VAL A 184 -22.91 6.74 29.64
N GLY A 185 -22.94 8.02 29.32
CA GLY A 185 -23.29 9.08 30.26
C GLY A 185 -24.68 8.90 30.88
N ALA A 186 -25.66 8.41 30.11
CA ALA A 186 -27.01 8.13 30.59
C ALA A 186 -27.06 6.87 31.48
N ILE A 187 -26.42 5.76 31.07
CA ILE A 187 -26.41 4.50 31.82
C ILE A 187 -25.77 4.67 33.20
N PHE A 188 -24.65 5.39 33.26
CA PHE A 188 -23.89 5.61 34.49
C PHE A 188 -24.18 6.98 35.12
N SER A 189 -25.31 7.60 34.76
CA SER A 189 -25.73 8.88 35.35
C SER A 189 -25.96 8.69 36.86
N SER A 190 -25.39 9.59 37.67
CA SER A 190 -25.41 9.54 39.15
C SER A 190 -24.46 8.53 39.81
N LEU A 191 -23.15 8.73 39.65
CA LEU A 191 -22.14 7.96 40.40
C LEU A 191 -22.21 8.24 41.91
N THR A 192 -22.77 7.30 42.67
CA THR A 192 -22.84 7.32 44.14
C THR A 192 -21.48 6.99 44.79
N ASN A 193 -21.35 7.27 46.09
CA ASN A 193 -20.12 7.00 46.88
C ASN A 193 -20.24 5.74 47.75
N ASP A 194 -21.18 4.86 47.43
CA ASP A 194 -21.39 3.57 48.08
C ASP A 194 -20.59 2.46 47.38
N PRO A 195 -20.51 1.24 47.94
CA PRO A 195 -19.79 0.14 47.29
C PRO A 195 -20.25 -0.16 45.85
N ALA A 196 -21.54 0.00 45.56
CA ALA A 196 -22.06 -0.12 44.19
C ALA A 196 -21.53 1.00 43.29
N GLY A 197 -21.42 2.23 43.79
CA GLY A 197 -20.80 3.37 43.12
C GLY A 197 -19.33 3.14 42.77
N ILE A 198 -18.55 2.49 43.63
CA ILE A 198 -17.15 2.11 43.33
C ILE A 198 -17.11 1.14 42.14
N GLN A 199 -17.98 0.12 42.12
CA GLN A 199 -18.07 -0.83 41.02
C GLN A 199 -18.53 -0.14 39.71
N ASN A 200 -19.49 0.77 39.78
CA ASN A 200 -19.95 1.55 38.62
C ASN A 200 -18.84 2.45 38.05
N ARG A 201 -18.03 3.08 38.92
CA ARG A 201 -16.85 3.87 38.53
C ARG A 201 -15.80 3.00 37.83
N ALA A 202 -15.46 1.86 38.43
CA ALA A 202 -14.52 0.91 37.81
C ALA A 202 -15.04 0.40 36.46
N GLY A 203 -16.33 0.06 36.38
CA GLY A 203 -16.97 -0.41 35.16
C GLY A 203 -16.97 0.63 34.03
N VAL A 204 -17.28 1.89 34.34
CA VAL A 204 -17.29 2.94 33.31
C VAL A 204 -15.89 3.26 32.80
N LEU A 205 -14.88 3.38 33.68
CA LEU A 205 -13.49 3.62 33.24
C LEU A 205 -12.96 2.47 32.36
N PHE A 206 -13.26 1.24 32.74
CA PHE A 206 -12.96 0.07 31.92
C PHE A 206 -13.65 0.15 30.55
N PHE A 207 -14.91 0.54 30.50
CA PHE A 207 -15.62 0.72 29.24
C PHE A 207 -14.98 1.80 28.36
N LEU A 208 -14.70 2.99 28.92
CA LEU A 208 -14.09 4.10 28.19
C LEU A 208 -12.75 3.68 27.57
N THR A 209 -11.89 3.02 28.34
CA THR A 209 -10.59 2.53 27.86
C THR A 209 -10.73 1.50 26.74
N ASN A 210 -11.62 0.51 26.88
CA ASN A 210 -11.76 -0.54 25.86
C ASN A 210 -12.44 -0.02 24.58
N ASP A 211 -13.37 0.93 24.68
CA ASP A 211 -13.95 1.58 23.51
C ASP A 211 -12.88 2.27 22.64
N GLN A 212 -11.90 2.94 23.27
CA GLN A 212 -10.76 3.50 22.52
C GLN A 212 -9.92 2.42 21.83
N CYS A 213 -9.75 1.23 22.43
CA CYS A 213 -9.07 0.12 21.76
C CYS A 213 -9.86 -0.36 20.53
N PHE A 214 -11.15 -0.69 20.69
CA PHE A 214 -11.95 -1.28 19.60
C PHE A 214 -12.25 -0.29 18.47
N SER A 215 -12.42 1.00 18.76
CA SER A 215 -12.56 2.03 17.72
C SER A 215 -11.34 2.15 16.80
N CYS A 216 -10.17 1.65 17.23
CA CYS A 216 -8.92 1.67 16.45
C CYS A 216 -8.80 0.58 15.38
N VAL A 217 -9.74 -0.37 15.31
CA VAL A 217 -9.78 -1.41 14.26
C VAL A 217 -9.86 -0.78 12.86
N SER A 218 -10.51 0.38 12.72
CA SER A 218 -10.60 1.10 11.45
C SER A 218 -9.23 1.54 10.89
N ALA A 219 -8.17 1.60 11.72
CA ALA A 219 -6.83 1.97 11.26
C ALA A 219 -6.25 0.96 10.26
N VAL A 220 -6.74 -0.29 10.26
CA VAL A 220 -6.31 -1.35 9.35
C VAL A 220 -6.44 -0.93 7.87
N GLU A 221 -7.45 -0.13 7.54
CA GLU A 221 -7.72 0.27 6.15
C GLU A 221 -6.77 1.36 5.62
N LEU A 222 -6.09 2.09 6.51
CA LEU A 222 -5.34 3.31 6.17
C LEU A 222 -4.33 3.11 5.04
N PHE A 223 -3.56 2.02 5.09
CA PHE A 223 -2.55 1.70 4.08
C PHE A 223 -3.04 0.72 3.02
N VAL A 224 -4.12 -0.03 3.28
CA VAL A 224 -4.60 -1.05 2.36
C VAL A 224 -5.33 -0.42 1.17
N VAL A 225 -6.19 0.57 1.42
CA VAL A 225 -7.00 1.23 0.38
C VAL A 225 -6.12 1.89 -0.69
N GLU A 226 -5.03 2.55 -0.28
CA GLU A 226 -4.12 3.25 -1.18
C GLU A 226 -2.87 2.44 -1.56
N LYS A 227 -2.80 1.14 -1.22
CA LYS A 227 -1.61 0.31 -1.46
C LYS A 227 -1.15 0.34 -2.91
N LYS A 228 -2.07 0.24 -3.88
CA LYS A 228 -1.76 0.26 -5.31
C LYS A 228 -1.18 1.61 -5.75
N LEU A 229 -1.75 2.71 -5.26
CA LEU A 229 -1.26 4.06 -5.55
C LEU A 229 0.13 4.27 -4.93
N PHE A 230 0.30 3.88 -3.66
CA PHE A 230 1.58 3.95 -2.97
C PHE A 230 2.69 3.22 -3.72
N ILE A 231 2.46 1.97 -4.14
CA ILE A 231 3.46 1.18 -4.89
C ILE A 231 3.83 1.91 -6.18
N HIS A 232 2.84 2.39 -6.93
CA HIS A 232 3.08 3.12 -8.17
C HIS A 232 3.89 4.41 -7.98
N GLU A 233 3.56 5.22 -6.98
CA GLU A 233 4.28 6.47 -6.67
C GLU A 233 5.68 6.20 -6.13
N TYR A 234 5.85 5.14 -5.34
CA TYR A 234 7.14 4.72 -4.78
C TYR A 234 8.11 4.24 -5.86
N ILE A 235 7.69 3.34 -6.75
CA ILE A 235 8.55 2.88 -7.86
C ILE A 235 8.86 3.99 -8.86
N SER A 236 7.98 5.00 -8.95
CA SER A 236 8.18 6.17 -9.80
C SER A 236 9.06 7.26 -9.14
N GLY A 237 9.55 7.02 -7.91
CA GLY A 237 10.48 7.92 -7.23
C GLY A 237 9.87 9.21 -6.67
N TYR A 238 8.55 9.25 -6.42
CA TYR A 238 7.88 10.47 -5.95
C TYR A 238 8.31 10.86 -4.53
N TYR A 239 8.38 9.90 -3.62
CA TYR A 239 8.68 10.14 -2.21
C TYR A 239 9.22 8.90 -1.50
N ARG A 240 9.90 9.12 -0.37
CA ARG A 240 10.40 8.06 0.51
C ARG A 240 9.24 7.33 1.20
N VAL A 241 9.44 6.06 1.53
CA VAL A 241 8.50 5.28 2.37
C VAL A 241 8.22 5.98 3.69
N SER A 242 9.26 6.54 4.33
CA SER A 242 9.11 7.29 5.59
C SER A 242 8.24 8.54 5.44
N SER A 243 8.39 9.30 4.36
CA SER A 243 7.56 10.48 4.09
C SER A 243 6.10 10.10 3.88
N TYR A 244 5.84 8.98 3.18
CA TYR A 244 4.50 8.44 3.02
C TYR A 244 3.90 8.00 4.37
N PHE A 245 4.64 7.20 5.12
CA PHE A 245 4.23 6.64 6.41
C PHE A 245 3.85 7.74 7.40
N PHE A 246 4.76 8.67 7.69
CA PHE A 246 4.49 9.76 8.64
C PHE A 246 3.41 10.71 8.13
N GLY A 247 3.34 10.94 6.81
CA GLY A 247 2.35 11.85 6.24
C GLY A 247 0.92 11.34 6.38
N LYS A 248 0.72 10.05 6.09
CA LYS A 248 -0.57 9.36 6.27
C LYS A 248 -0.92 9.20 7.74
N LEU A 249 0.05 8.79 8.57
CA LEU A 249 -0.12 8.64 10.01
C LEU A 249 -0.60 9.95 10.65
N LEU A 250 0.00 11.09 10.31
CA LEU A 250 -0.40 12.39 10.86
C LEU A 250 -1.86 12.73 10.51
N SER A 251 -2.29 12.47 9.27
CA SER A 251 -3.67 12.74 8.85
C SER A 251 -4.70 11.87 9.56
N ASP A 252 -4.37 10.60 9.80
CA ASP A 252 -5.24 9.65 10.51
C ASP A 252 -5.29 9.97 12.02
N LEU A 253 -4.14 10.16 12.66
CA LEU A 253 -4.05 10.44 14.10
C LEU A 253 -4.84 11.69 14.48
N VAL A 254 -4.70 12.79 13.73
CA VAL A 254 -5.38 14.04 14.05
C VAL A 254 -6.90 13.94 13.85
N SER A 255 -7.34 13.29 12.77
CA SER A 255 -8.74 13.38 12.36
C SER A 255 -9.60 12.22 12.84
N MET A 256 -9.05 11.00 12.84
CA MET A 256 -9.77 9.77 13.19
C MET A 256 -9.57 9.35 14.66
N ARG A 257 -8.54 9.87 15.34
CA ARG A 257 -8.21 9.48 16.71
C ARG A 257 -8.37 10.64 17.68
N MET A 258 -7.57 11.69 17.51
CA MET A 258 -7.52 12.82 18.43
C MET A 258 -8.89 13.49 18.59
N LEU A 259 -9.57 13.82 17.49
CA LEU A 259 -10.82 14.58 17.54
C LEU A 259 -11.99 13.76 18.14
N PRO A 260 -12.24 12.49 17.74
CA PRO A 260 -13.23 11.65 18.43
C PRO A 260 -12.92 11.43 19.91
N SER A 261 -11.66 11.18 20.31
CA SER A 261 -11.30 10.97 21.72
C SER A 261 -11.53 12.23 22.57
N ILE A 262 -11.24 13.43 22.04
CA ILE A 262 -11.53 14.70 22.73
C ILE A 262 -13.04 14.86 22.94
N ILE A 263 -13.84 14.67 21.89
CA ILE A 263 -15.31 14.82 21.95
C ILE A 263 -15.90 13.80 22.95
N PHE A 264 -15.48 12.55 22.86
CA PHE A 264 -15.93 11.47 23.75
C PHE A 264 -15.60 11.77 25.21
N THR A 265 -14.38 12.22 25.50
CA THR A 265 -13.95 12.62 26.85
C THR A 265 -14.78 13.78 27.38
N CYS A 266 -14.99 14.83 26.57
CA CYS A 266 -15.82 15.98 26.97
C CYS A 266 -17.23 15.54 27.36
N ILE A 267 -17.88 14.70 26.55
CA ILE A 267 -19.25 14.25 26.83
C ILE A 267 -19.30 13.39 28.09
N THR A 268 -18.46 12.35 28.14
CA THR A 268 -18.50 11.36 29.23
C THR A 268 -18.07 11.96 30.57
N TYR A 269 -17.01 12.77 30.61
CA TYR A 269 -16.52 13.35 31.86
C TYR A 269 -17.56 14.19 32.60
N PHE A 270 -18.26 15.06 31.87
CA PHE A 270 -19.25 15.95 32.46
C PHE A 270 -20.58 15.24 32.76
N LEU A 271 -21.02 14.29 31.93
CA LEU A 271 -22.26 13.54 32.19
C LEU A 271 -22.14 12.56 33.34
N LEU A 272 -20.98 11.92 33.50
CA LEU A 272 -20.74 10.97 34.58
C LEU A 272 -20.57 11.65 35.94
N GLY A 273 -20.20 12.94 35.97
CA GLY A 273 -19.87 13.62 37.21
C GLY A 273 -18.60 13.06 37.86
N LEU A 274 -17.58 12.76 37.04
CA LEU A 274 -16.25 12.38 37.52
C LEU A 274 -15.62 13.55 38.31
N LYS A 275 -14.50 13.26 38.98
CA LYS A 275 -13.82 14.21 39.88
C LYS A 275 -13.75 15.64 39.30
N PRO A 276 -14.26 16.69 39.96
CA PRO A 276 -14.34 18.04 39.40
C PRO A 276 -13.00 18.80 39.50
N VAL A 277 -11.92 18.21 38.98
CA VAL A 277 -10.56 18.79 38.99
C VAL A 277 -10.05 18.87 37.56
N THR A 278 -9.70 20.07 37.11
CA THR A 278 -9.23 20.34 35.73
C THR A 278 -8.05 19.46 35.33
N THR A 279 -7.11 19.21 36.24
CA THR A 279 -5.97 18.32 35.96
C THR A 279 -6.40 16.88 35.70
N SER A 280 -7.41 16.37 36.42
CA SER A 280 -7.94 15.01 36.20
C SER A 280 -8.60 14.88 34.83
N PHE A 281 -9.34 15.90 34.40
CA PHE A 281 -9.93 15.97 33.05
C PHE A 281 -8.87 15.83 31.96
N PHE A 282 -7.82 16.67 31.99
CA PHE A 282 -6.76 16.63 30.97
C PHE A 282 -5.94 15.35 31.01
N ILE A 283 -5.71 14.76 32.20
CA ILE A 283 -5.04 13.46 32.31
C ILE A 283 -5.91 12.37 31.68
N MET A 284 -7.21 12.31 31.97
CA MET A 284 -8.11 11.32 31.36
C MET A 284 -8.13 11.46 29.83
N MET A 285 -8.28 12.69 29.34
CA MET A 285 -8.25 12.97 27.90
C MET A 285 -6.94 12.49 27.25
N PHE A 286 -5.80 12.78 27.89
CA PHE A 286 -4.50 12.33 27.42
C PHE A 286 -4.34 10.82 27.47
N THR A 287 -4.79 10.16 28.55
CA THR A 287 -4.76 8.70 28.70
C THR A 287 -5.56 8.02 27.59
N LEU A 288 -6.82 8.43 27.38
CA LEU A 288 -7.67 7.89 26.32
C LEU A 288 -7.08 8.11 24.93
N MET A 289 -6.48 9.28 24.68
CA MET A 289 -5.78 9.57 23.42
C MET A 289 -4.55 8.67 23.23
N MET A 290 -3.75 8.43 24.27
CA MET A 290 -2.58 7.56 24.21
C MET A 290 -2.98 6.09 24.00
N VAL A 291 -4.07 5.64 24.63
CA VAL A 291 -4.65 4.31 24.39
C VAL A 291 -5.06 4.18 22.91
N ALA A 292 -5.80 5.15 22.37
CA ALA A 292 -6.20 5.16 20.97
C ALA A 292 -5.00 5.16 20.01
N TYR A 293 -3.96 5.95 20.28
CA TYR A 293 -2.75 6.00 19.45
C TYR A 293 -1.97 4.68 19.47
N THR A 294 -1.85 4.05 20.65
CA THR A 294 -1.15 2.78 20.80
C THR A 294 -1.93 1.64 20.13
N ALA A 295 -3.26 1.61 20.32
CA ALA A 295 -4.15 0.64 19.68
C ALA A 295 -4.16 0.81 18.14
N SER A 296 -4.16 2.04 17.64
CA SER A 296 -4.05 2.33 16.21
C SER A 296 -2.71 1.88 15.63
N SER A 297 -1.60 2.15 16.35
CA SER A 297 -0.26 1.73 15.93
C SER A 297 -0.15 0.21 15.85
N MET A 298 -0.71 -0.51 16.82
CA MET A 298 -0.80 -1.97 16.80
C MET A 298 -1.66 -2.47 15.62
N SER A 299 -2.81 -1.84 15.38
CA SER A 299 -3.70 -2.18 14.27
C SER A 299 -3.00 -2.02 12.92
N LEU A 300 -2.25 -0.93 12.74
CA LEU A 300 -1.42 -0.69 11.56
C LEU A 300 -0.29 -1.73 11.42
N ALA A 301 0.39 -2.07 12.52
CA ALA A 301 1.46 -3.07 12.52
C ALA A 301 0.96 -4.47 12.13
N ILE A 302 -0.24 -4.85 12.56
CA ILE A 302 -0.87 -6.11 12.15
C ILE A 302 -1.28 -6.03 10.68
N ALA A 303 -1.84 -4.90 10.23
CA ALA A 303 -2.33 -4.73 8.87
C ALA A 303 -1.25 -4.78 7.78
N THR A 304 -0.05 -4.25 8.05
CA THR A 304 1.04 -4.21 7.05
C THR A 304 1.51 -5.60 6.62
N GLY A 305 1.36 -6.61 7.47
CA GLY A 305 1.70 -7.99 7.17
C GLY A 305 0.64 -8.76 6.38
N GLN A 306 -0.53 -8.16 6.11
CA GLN A 306 -1.68 -8.88 5.53
C GLN A 306 -2.03 -8.39 4.13
N ASN A 307 -2.38 -9.33 3.25
CA ASN A 307 -2.90 -9.03 1.92
C ASN A 307 -4.43 -8.86 1.89
N VAL A 308 -5.12 -9.31 2.94
CA VAL A 308 -6.59 -9.28 3.06
C VAL A 308 -6.97 -8.48 4.29
N THR A 309 -7.70 -7.37 4.10
CA THR A 309 -8.14 -6.47 5.19
C THR A 309 -8.94 -7.20 6.27
N LEU A 310 -9.84 -8.09 5.86
CA LEU A 310 -10.70 -8.84 6.78
C LEU A 310 -9.90 -9.67 7.78
N LEU A 311 -8.83 -10.33 7.32
CA LEU A 311 -7.97 -11.13 8.19
C LEU A 311 -7.26 -10.26 9.23
N ALA A 312 -6.76 -9.09 8.82
CA ALA A 312 -6.16 -8.13 9.73
C ALA A 312 -7.17 -7.63 10.78
N MET A 313 -8.40 -7.29 10.39
CA MET A 313 -9.45 -6.87 11.32
C MET A 313 -9.79 -7.95 12.36
N ILE A 314 -9.88 -9.22 11.94
CA ILE A 314 -10.12 -10.35 12.85
C ILE A 314 -8.98 -10.48 13.86
N LEU A 315 -7.72 -10.43 13.40
CA LEU A 315 -6.55 -10.53 14.27
C LEU A 315 -6.46 -9.38 15.28
N VAL A 316 -6.75 -8.14 14.85
CA VAL A 316 -6.80 -6.97 15.72
C VAL A 316 -7.88 -7.12 16.80
N ASN A 317 -9.09 -7.51 16.40
CA ASN A 317 -10.20 -7.72 17.35
C ASN A 317 -9.90 -8.80 18.38
N ILE A 318 -9.39 -9.96 17.95
CA ILE A 318 -8.99 -11.04 18.86
C ILE A 318 -7.90 -10.55 19.82
N SER A 319 -6.94 -9.77 19.32
CA SER A 319 -5.87 -9.20 20.16
C SER A 319 -6.44 -8.27 21.22
N PHE A 320 -7.38 -7.38 20.87
CA PHE A 320 -8.01 -6.47 21.84
C PHE A 320 -8.90 -7.20 22.84
N VAL A 321 -9.66 -8.21 22.43
CA VAL A 321 -10.41 -9.07 23.36
C VAL A 321 -9.47 -9.75 24.35
N PHE A 322 -8.33 -10.26 23.88
CA PHE A 322 -7.34 -10.88 24.74
C PHE A 322 -6.73 -9.87 25.73
N MET A 323 -6.36 -8.68 25.26
CA MET A 323 -5.85 -7.60 26.13
C MET A 323 -6.87 -7.14 27.17
N MET A 324 -8.16 -7.11 26.81
CA MET A 324 -9.26 -6.75 27.70
C MET A 324 -9.37 -7.71 28.91
N ILE A 325 -9.12 -9.01 28.73
CA ILE A 325 -9.13 -10.00 29.82
C ILE A 325 -8.06 -9.66 30.88
N PHE A 326 -6.88 -9.20 30.44
CA PHE A 326 -5.76 -8.83 31.32
C PHE A 326 -5.76 -7.35 31.74
N SER A 327 -6.88 -6.63 31.58
CA SER A 327 -7.03 -5.23 31.98
C SER A 327 -6.93 -5.01 33.50
N GLY A 328 -7.33 -6.01 34.31
CA GLY A 328 -7.35 -5.94 35.76
C GLY A 328 -8.72 -5.83 36.41
N LEU A 329 -9.79 -5.62 35.63
CA LEU A 329 -11.16 -5.58 36.15
C LEU A 329 -11.82 -6.96 36.15
N LEU A 330 -11.78 -7.67 35.01
CA LEU A 330 -12.47 -8.96 34.83
C LEU A 330 -11.82 -10.10 35.62
N VAL A 331 -10.48 -10.09 35.68
CA VAL A 331 -9.68 -11.06 36.41
C VAL A 331 -8.71 -10.30 37.29
N ASN A 332 -8.63 -10.71 38.56
CA ASN A 332 -7.63 -10.17 39.46
C ASN A 332 -6.23 -10.63 39.01
N LEU A 333 -5.41 -9.67 38.61
CA LEU A 333 -4.09 -9.94 38.02
C LEU A 333 -3.12 -10.61 38.99
N ARG A 334 -3.35 -10.48 40.31
CA ARG A 334 -2.53 -11.13 41.34
C ARG A 334 -2.82 -12.63 41.46
N THR A 335 -4.00 -13.08 41.02
CA THR A 335 -4.39 -14.49 41.07
C THR A 335 -4.09 -15.24 39.77
N VAL A 336 -3.59 -14.55 38.75
CA VAL A 336 -3.19 -15.17 37.48
C VAL A 336 -1.95 -16.04 37.68
N VAL A 337 -1.95 -17.23 37.09
CA VAL A 337 -0.82 -18.18 37.13
C VAL A 337 0.49 -17.52 36.65
N PRO A 338 1.63 -17.77 37.31
CA PRO A 338 2.88 -17.05 37.03
C PRO A 338 3.34 -17.11 35.57
N TRP A 339 3.14 -18.25 34.89
CA TRP A 339 3.54 -18.43 33.49
C TRP A 339 2.72 -17.61 32.49
N LEU A 340 1.54 -17.12 32.88
CA LEU A 340 0.66 -16.27 32.06
C LEU A 340 0.68 -14.81 32.51
N SER A 341 1.19 -14.53 33.71
CA SER A 341 1.20 -13.20 34.31
C SER A 341 1.92 -12.15 33.45
N TRP A 342 2.98 -12.52 32.72
CA TRP A 342 3.73 -11.57 31.89
C TRP A 342 2.91 -10.96 30.73
N VAL A 343 1.87 -11.66 30.26
CA VAL A 343 0.99 -11.21 29.17
C VAL A 343 0.32 -9.88 29.51
N GLN A 344 0.05 -9.65 30.80
CA GLN A 344 -0.58 -8.43 31.28
C GLN A 344 0.22 -7.18 30.89
N TYR A 345 1.55 -7.27 30.74
CA TYR A 345 2.41 -6.15 30.36
C TYR A 345 2.31 -5.77 28.88
N PHE A 346 1.70 -6.63 28.05
CA PHE A 346 1.37 -6.33 26.66
C PHE A 346 -0.04 -5.76 26.48
N SER A 347 -0.86 -5.75 27.54
CA SER A 347 -2.23 -5.25 27.45
C SER A 347 -2.28 -3.72 27.43
N ILE A 348 -2.69 -3.15 26.30
CA ILE A 348 -2.94 -1.71 26.16
C ILE A 348 -4.08 -1.28 27.11
N SER A 349 -5.16 -2.07 27.16
CA SER A 349 -6.32 -1.81 28.04
C SER A 349 -5.95 -1.76 29.51
N ARG A 350 -4.96 -2.57 29.97
CA ARG A 350 -4.48 -2.52 31.36
C ARG A 350 -3.88 -1.15 31.70
N TYR A 351 -3.00 -0.63 30.85
CA TYR A 351 -2.32 0.62 31.13
C TYR A 351 -3.29 1.81 31.14
N GLY A 352 -4.23 1.84 30.18
CA GLY A 352 -5.29 2.85 30.16
C GLY A 352 -6.14 2.82 31.43
N TYR A 353 -6.69 1.64 31.74
CA TYR A 353 -7.57 1.44 32.88
C TYR A 353 -6.89 1.77 34.22
N ALA A 354 -5.66 1.26 34.44
CA ALA A 354 -4.93 1.50 35.68
C ALA A 354 -4.58 2.99 35.88
N ALA A 355 -4.27 3.72 34.79
CA ALA A 355 -4.00 5.14 34.85
C ALA A 355 -5.25 5.96 35.21
N GLU A 356 -6.42 5.59 34.69
CA GLU A 356 -7.69 6.22 35.03
C GLU A 356 -8.11 5.90 36.47
N GLU A 357 -8.00 4.63 36.90
CA GLU A 357 -8.34 4.18 38.24
C GLU A 357 -7.50 4.91 39.31
N GLU A 358 -6.19 5.04 39.11
CA GLU A 358 -5.31 5.75 40.06
C GLU A 358 -5.75 7.21 40.26
N LYS A 359 -6.12 7.90 39.16
CA LYS A 359 -6.46 9.32 39.21
C LYS A 359 -7.86 9.60 39.76
N GLU A 360 -8.81 8.71 39.48
CA GLU A 360 -10.17 8.84 39.95
C GLU A 360 -10.34 8.35 41.40
N VAL A 361 -9.72 7.22 41.77
CA VAL A 361 -9.92 6.56 43.07
C VAL A 361 -8.92 7.00 44.14
N TRP A 362 -7.67 7.33 43.78
CA TRP A 362 -6.59 7.51 44.77
C TRP A 362 -5.99 8.93 44.81
N ARG A 363 -6.72 9.85 45.46
CA ARG A 363 -6.07 10.93 46.24
C ARG A 363 -6.94 11.28 47.46
N LYS A 364 -6.51 10.82 48.65
CA LYS A 364 -7.08 11.23 49.95
C LYS A 364 -7.14 12.77 50.02
N PRO A 365 -8.16 13.36 50.66
CA PRO A 365 -8.11 14.77 51.01
C PRO A 365 -6.89 15.00 51.89
N ALA A 366 -6.09 16.02 51.54
CA ALA A 366 -5.02 16.49 52.39
C ALA A 366 -5.62 16.81 53.77
N ARG A 367 -5.26 16.03 54.80
CA ARG A 367 -5.54 16.41 56.18
C ARG A 367 -4.61 17.56 56.52
N GLY A 368 -5.08 18.77 56.22
CA GLY A 368 -4.87 19.88 57.13
C GLY A 368 -5.71 19.59 58.37
N LEU A 369 -5.03 19.50 59.52
CA LEU A 369 -5.53 19.88 60.84
C LEU A 369 -4.30 19.81 61.76
N SER A 370 -3.53 20.90 61.72
CA SER A 370 -2.82 21.38 62.88
C SER A 370 -3.84 21.97 63.84
N SER A 371 -4.01 21.34 64.99
CA SER A 371 -4.33 21.97 66.27
C SER A 371 -4.20 20.92 67.36
#